data_AF-N0AYR7-F1
#
_entry.id   AF-N0AYR7-F1
#
_cell.length_a   1.000
_cell.length_b   1.000
_cell.length_c   1.000
_cell.angle_alpha   90.00
_cell.angle_beta   90.00
_cell.angle_gamma   90.00
#
_symmetry.space_group_name_H-M   'P 1'
#
loop_
_entity.id
_entity.type
_entity.pdbx_description
1 polymer ?
#
loop_
_entity_poly.entity_id
_entity_poly.type
_entity_poly.pdbx_seq_one_letter_code
_entity_poly.pdbx_strand_id
1 'polypeptide(L)'
;MPRKVAPIIEVTDNETDDLLPSIEKDKNQIDNLNRMLAAVLNYLSDEEIEEIDIEFLLTNTEGLREWWDQYRESNRKQIEEEIKRSLGELSLKQLESIRGQLKNKQE
;
A
#
# COMPACT_ATOMS: atom_id res chain seq x y z
N MET A 1 -53.94 27.19 -3.35
CA MET A 1 -53.50 27.32 -4.76
C MET A 1 -52.88 25.99 -5.20
N PRO A 2 -53.11 25.56 -6.45
CA PRO A 2 -52.64 24.27 -6.96
C PRO A 2 -51.13 24.30 -7.20
N ARG A 3 -50.43 23.23 -6.78
CA ARG A 3 -48.98 23.06 -7.01
C ARG A 3 -48.75 22.71 -8.47
N LYS A 4 -47.88 23.48 -9.14
CA LYS A 4 -47.39 23.25 -10.50
C LYS A 4 -46.54 21.98 -10.52
N VAL A 5 -46.92 21.00 -11.34
CA VAL A 5 -46.17 19.75 -11.54
C VAL A 5 -45.02 20.04 -12.51
N ALA A 6 -43.80 19.58 -12.19
CA ALA A 6 -42.66 19.61 -13.11
C ALA A 6 -42.67 18.33 -13.98
N PRO A 7 -42.23 18.38 -15.25
CA PRO A 7 -42.33 17.27 -16.18
C PRO A 7 -41.31 16.18 -15.85
N ILE A 8 -41.74 14.93 -15.95
CA ILE A 8 -40.89 13.74 -15.91
C ILE A 8 -40.12 13.72 -17.23
N ILE A 9 -38.80 13.80 -17.18
CA ILE A 9 -37.94 13.53 -18.33
C ILE A 9 -37.72 12.02 -18.33
N GLU A 10 -38.42 11.33 -19.23
CA GLU A 10 -38.09 9.96 -19.63
C GLU A 10 -36.68 9.98 -20.23
N VAL A 11 -35.73 9.34 -19.54
CA VAL A 11 -34.42 9.07 -20.09
C VAL A 11 -34.49 7.69 -20.72
N THR A 12 -34.55 7.70 -22.04
CA THR A 12 -34.53 6.56 -22.95
C THR A 12 -33.33 5.66 -22.66
N ASP A 13 -33.58 4.39 -22.33
CA ASP A 13 -32.58 3.33 -22.31
C ASP A 13 -32.08 3.07 -23.73
N ASN A 14 -30.83 3.39 -24.00
CA ASN A 14 -30.00 2.78 -25.04
C ASN A 14 -28.56 3.23 -24.81
N GLU A 15 -27.75 2.36 -24.21
CA GLU A 15 -26.37 2.15 -24.65
C GLU A 15 -25.81 0.92 -23.94
N THR A 16 -25.46 -0.07 -24.77
CA THR A 16 -24.63 -1.21 -24.44
C THR A 16 -23.28 -0.73 -23.91
N ASP A 17 -22.93 -1.11 -22.68
CA ASP A 17 -21.54 -1.04 -22.21
C ASP A 17 -21.24 -2.28 -21.34
N ASP A 18 -20.61 -3.24 -21.99
CA ASP A 18 -19.55 -4.10 -21.46
C ASP A 18 -19.66 -4.53 -19.99
N LEU A 19 -20.44 -5.59 -19.77
CA LEU A 19 -20.29 -6.44 -18.60
C LEU A 19 -18.94 -7.20 -18.68
N LEU A 20 -17.87 -6.54 -18.22
CA LEU A 20 -16.64 -7.03 -17.52
C LEU A 20 -15.41 -6.19 -17.92
N PRO A 21 -14.90 -5.34 -17.00
CA PRO A 21 -13.73 -5.75 -16.21
C PRO A 21 -13.80 -5.21 -14.77
N SER A 22 -14.71 -5.73 -13.94
CA SER A 22 -14.81 -5.24 -12.55
C SER A 22 -13.72 -5.80 -11.65
N ILE A 23 -13.28 -7.05 -11.87
CA ILE A 23 -12.36 -7.75 -10.96
C ILE A 23 -10.95 -7.14 -10.92
N GLU A 24 -10.44 -6.63 -12.05
CA GLU A 24 -9.10 -6.02 -12.10
C GLU A 24 -9.08 -4.60 -11.51
N LYS A 25 -10.16 -3.82 -11.69
CA LYS A 25 -10.32 -2.53 -11.03
C LYS A 25 -10.37 -2.68 -9.52
N ASP A 26 -11.09 -3.68 -9.03
CA ASP A 26 -11.27 -3.92 -7.59
C ASP A 26 -9.96 -4.38 -6.93
N LYS A 27 -9.17 -5.25 -7.58
CA LYS A 27 -7.84 -5.65 -7.08
C LYS A 27 -6.89 -4.47 -6.94
N ASN A 28 -6.82 -3.61 -7.97
CA ASN A 28 -5.97 -2.41 -7.93
C ASN A 28 -6.37 -1.43 -6.82
N GLN A 29 -7.66 -1.34 -6.49
CA GLN A 29 -8.13 -0.51 -5.38
C GLN A 29 -7.72 -1.10 -4.02
N ILE A 30 -7.86 -2.41 -3.84
CA ILE A 30 -7.43 -3.11 -2.61
C ILE A 30 -5.92 -2.94 -2.41
N ASP A 31 -5.12 -3.13 -3.46
CA ASP A 31 -3.67 -2.98 -3.38
C ASP A 31 -3.26 -1.54 -3.04
N ASN A 32 -3.95 -0.55 -3.62
CA ASN A 32 -3.71 0.85 -3.28
C ASN A 32 -4.09 1.17 -1.83
N LEU A 33 -5.20 0.62 -1.32
CA LEU A 33 -5.61 0.75 0.07
C LEU A 33 -4.59 0.12 1.03
N ASN A 34 -4.12 -1.09 0.72
CA ASN A 34 -3.07 -1.77 1.48
C ASN A 34 -1.79 -0.92 1.54
N ARG A 35 -1.38 -0.34 0.41
CA ARG A 35 -0.22 0.55 0.33
C ARG A 35 -0.40 1.82 1.15
N MET A 36 -1.58 2.45 1.08
CA MET A 36 -1.87 3.65 1.86
C MET A 36 -1.87 3.36 3.36
N LEU A 37 -2.49 2.26 3.79
CA LEU A 37 -2.48 1.82 5.19
C LEU A 37 -1.05 1.57 5.68
N ALA A 38 -0.23 0.88 4.86
CA ALA A 38 1.16 0.63 5.20
C ALA A 38 2.00 1.91 5.32
N ALA A 39 1.76 2.90 4.45
CA ALA A 39 2.45 4.19 4.54
C ALA A 39 2.14 4.92 5.86
N VAL A 40 0.87 4.87 6.29
CA VAL A 40 0.44 5.46 7.57
C VAL A 40 1.06 4.72 8.75
N LEU A 41 1.02 3.38 8.78
CA LEU A 41 1.60 2.61 9.89
C LEU A 41 3.13 2.74 9.95
N ASN A 42 3.82 2.83 8.81
CA ASN A 42 5.26 3.13 8.79
C ASN A 42 5.55 4.50 9.38
N TYR A 43 4.78 5.52 9.00
CA TYR A 43 4.92 6.86 9.58
C TYR A 43 4.72 6.80 11.10
N LEU A 44 3.62 6.22 11.57
CA LEU A 44 3.31 6.11 13.00
C LEU A 44 4.28 5.22 13.79
N SER A 45 5.06 4.35 13.12
CA SER A 45 6.10 3.54 13.77
C SER A 45 7.41 4.27 14.00
N ASP A 46 7.54 5.49 13.48
CA ASP A 46 8.72 6.31 13.68
C ASP A 46 8.81 6.78 15.14
N GLU A 47 9.95 6.50 15.78
CA GLU A 47 10.22 6.83 17.19
C GLU A 47 10.21 8.35 17.44
N GLU A 48 10.36 9.17 16.39
CA GLU A 48 10.26 10.64 16.51
C GLU A 48 8.81 11.14 16.64
N ILE A 49 7.81 10.29 16.38
CA ILE A 49 6.39 10.65 16.46
C ILE A 49 5.85 10.26 17.83
N GLU A 50 6.01 11.16 18.80
CA GLU A 50 5.53 10.96 20.18
C GLU A 50 4.00 11.01 20.34
N GLU A 51 3.25 11.48 19.34
CA GLU A 51 1.83 11.81 19.51
C GLU A 51 0.88 10.60 19.49
N ILE A 52 1.26 9.47 18.86
CA ILE A 52 0.40 8.29 18.75
C ILE A 52 1.23 7.02 19.00
N ASP A 53 0.93 6.32 20.09
CA ASP A 53 1.49 4.99 20.34
C ASP A 53 0.90 3.97 19.36
N ILE A 54 1.72 3.54 18.40
CA ILE A 54 1.35 2.52 17.42
C ILE A 54 0.93 1.20 18.09
N GLU A 55 1.51 0.84 19.23
CA GLU A 55 1.17 -0.41 19.93
C GLU A 55 -0.27 -0.40 20.45
N PHE A 56 -0.78 0.77 20.82
CA PHE A 56 -2.19 0.92 21.16
C PHE A 56 -3.08 0.61 19.96
N LEU A 57 -2.77 1.14 18.77
CA LEU A 57 -3.56 0.91 17.56
C LEU A 57 -3.54 -0.58 17.14
N LEU A 58 -2.36 -1.20 17.16
CA LEU A 58 -2.19 -2.62 16.81
C LEU A 58 -2.93 -3.56 17.78
N THR A 59 -3.08 -3.15 19.04
CA THR A 59 -3.73 -3.97 20.08
C THR A 59 -5.25 -3.77 20.12
N ASN A 60 -5.73 -2.56 19.81
CA ASN A 60 -7.16 -2.22 19.90
C ASN A 60 -7.91 -2.34 18.57
N THR A 61 -7.23 -2.68 17.48
CA THR A 61 -7.85 -2.88 16.16
C THR A 61 -7.73 -4.34 15.75
N GLU A 62 -8.87 -5.03 15.67
CA GLU A 62 -8.92 -6.45 15.29
C GLU A 62 -8.28 -6.68 13.92
N GLY A 63 -7.37 -7.65 13.83
CA GLY A 63 -6.70 -8.05 12.59
C GLY A 63 -5.59 -7.12 12.11
N LEU A 64 -5.40 -5.94 12.71
CA LEU A 64 -4.41 -4.96 12.25
C LEU A 64 -2.97 -5.43 12.50
N ARG A 65 -2.72 -6.07 13.64
CA ARG A 65 -1.39 -6.61 13.97
C ARG A 65 -1.02 -7.75 13.02
N GLU A 66 -1.90 -8.72 12.82
CA GLU A 66 -1.64 -9.84 11.91
C GLU A 66 -1.45 -9.36 10.47
N TRP A 67 -2.27 -8.41 10.01
CA TRP A 67 -2.12 -7.80 8.71
C TRP A 67 -0.78 -7.07 8.57
N TRP A 68 -0.39 -6.30 9.59
CA TRP A 68 0.85 -5.53 9.56
C TRP A 68 2.10 -6.42 9.51
N ASP A 69 2.12 -7.49 10.31
CA ASP A 69 3.21 -8.45 10.31
C ASP A 69 3.31 -9.19 8.98
N GLN A 70 2.18 -9.60 8.39
CA GLN A 70 2.16 -10.23 7.06
C GLN A 70 2.64 -9.27 5.97
N TYR A 71 2.20 -8.01 6.01
CA TYR A 71 2.60 -7.01 5.04
C TYR A 71 4.11 -6.75 5.10
N ARG A 72 4.67 -6.53 6.31
CA ARG A 72 6.12 -6.32 6.49
C ARG A 72 6.93 -7.53 6.02
N GLU A 73 6.50 -8.75 6.34
CA GLU A 73 7.21 -9.95 5.94
C GLU A 73 7.15 -10.19 4.41
N SER A 74 6.00 -9.93 3.79
CA SER A 74 5.84 -10.03 2.34
C SER A 74 6.70 -8.98 1.62
N ASN A 75 6.65 -7.73 2.07
CA ASN A 75 7.42 -6.63 1.51
C ASN A 75 8.94 -6.87 1.70
N ARG A 76 9.35 -7.37 2.88
CA ARG A 76 10.76 -7.74 3.15
C ARG A 76 11.27 -8.76 2.14
N LYS A 77 10.49 -9.81 1.85
CA LYS A 77 10.87 -10.85 0.87
C LYS A 77 10.98 -10.28 -0.54
N GLN A 78 10.01 -9.47 -0.97
CA GLN A 78 10.03 -8.85 -2.30
C GLN A 78 11.23 -7.93 -2.46
N ILE A 79 11.48 -7.06 -1.48
CA ILE A 79 12.64 -6.17 -1.46
C ILE A 79 13.95 -6.97 -1.42
N GLU A 80 14.03 -8.04 -0.63
CA GLU A 80 15.23 -8.88 -0.55
C GLU A 80 15.55 -9.55 -1.89
N GLU A 81 14.55 -10.09 -2.58
CA GLU A 81 14.69 -10.68 -3.91
C GLU A 81 15.10 -9.64 -4.96
N GLU A 82 14.49 -8.46 -4.92
CA GLU A 82 14.84 -7.34 -5.80
C GLU A 82 16.28 -6.89 -5.58
N ILE A 83 16.70 -6.69 -4.32
CA ILE A 83 18.06 -6.36 -3.96
C ILE A 83 19.03 -7.44 -4.44
N LYS A 84 18.74 -8.72 -4.20
CA LYS A 84 19.59 -9.84 -4.66
C LYS A 84 19.78 -9.82 -6.18
N ARG A 85 18.70 -9.60 -6.93
CA ARG A 85 18.75 -9.49 -8.39
C ARG A 85 19.60 -8.28 -8.81
N SER A 86 19.32 -7.11 -8.26
CA SER A 86 20.04 -5.87 -8.57
C SER A 86 21.53 -5.95 -8.21
N LEU A 87 21.89 -6.58 -7.09
CA LEU A 87 23.28 -6.79 -6.70
C LEU A 87 24.01 -7.74 -7.66
N GLY A 88 23.31 -8.72 -8.25
CA GLY A 88 23.87 -9.63 -9.25
C GLY A 88 24.28 -8.95 -10.56
N GLU A 89 23.69 -7.79 -10.87
CA GLU A 89 23.98 -7.00 -12.09
C GLU A 89 25.12 -5.98 -11.88
N LEU A 90 25.56 -5.74 -10.64
CA LEU A 90 26.59 -4.76 -10.32
C LEU A 90 28.00 -5.31 -10.55
N SER A 91 28.93 -4.40 -10.90
CA SER A 91 30.35 -4.73 -10.97
C SER A 91 30.97 -4.94 -9.58
N LEU A 92 32.06 -5.70 -9.51
CA LEU A 92 32.78 -5.99 -8.27
C LEU A 92 33.16 -4.71 -7.48
N LYS A 93 33.60 -3.65 -8.17
CA LYS A 93 33.94 -2.37 -7.56
C LYS A 93 32.74 -1.68 -6.89
N GLN A 94 31.56 -1.78 -7.51
CA GLN A 94 30.33 -1.22 -6.93
C GLN A 94 29.88 -2.03 -5.71
N LEU A 95 29.99 -3.37 -5.78
CA LEU A 95 29.70 -4.25 -4.64
C LEU A 95 30.65 -3.99 -3.47
N GLU A 96 31.93 -3.74 -3.72
CA GLU A 96 32.90 -3.36 -2.68
C GLU A 96 32.55 -2.01 -2.02
N SER A 97 32.11 -1.02 -2.79
CA SER A 97 31.64 0.27 -2.26
C SER A 97 30.45 0.11 -1.33
N ILE A 98 29.45 -0.68 -1.75
CA ILE A 98 28.26 -0.98 -0.92
C ILE A 98 28.68 -1.70 0.36
N ARG A 99 29.56 -2.71 0.25
CA ARG A 99 30.10 -3.43 1.43
C ARG A 99 30.82 -2.50 2.41
N GLY A 100 31.56 -1.51 1.90
CA GLY A 100 32.22 -0.49 2.73
C GLY A 100 31.22 0.39 3.48
N GLN A 101 30.18 0.86 2.81
CA GLN A 101 29.13 1.68 3.44
C GLN A 101 28.36 0.94 4.53
N LEU A 102 28.11 -0.36 4.35
CA LEU A 102 27.41 -1.18 5.34
C LEU A 102 28.22 -1.40 6.62
N LYS A 103 29.55 -1.58 6.51
CA LYS A 103 30.43 -1.71 7.67
C LYS A 103 30.43 -0.47 8.56
N ASN A 104 30.37 0.71 7.95
CA ASN A 104 30.41 1.99 8.67
C ASN A 104 29.08 2.34 9.35
N LYS A 105 27.97 1.64 9.04
CA LYS A 105 26.65 1.88 9.64
C LYS A 105 26.42 1.05 10.92
N GLN A 106 27.33 0.12 11.23
CA GLN A 106 27.31 -0.71 12.44
C GLN A 106 28.28 -0.22 13.53
N GLU A 107 29.01 0.87 13.29
CA GLU A 107 29.77 1.63 14.29
C GLU A 107 28.98 2.85 14.73
#